data_AF-A0A0H3AQL5-F1
#
_entry.id   AF-A0A0H3AQL5-F1
#
_cell.length_a   1.000
_cell.length_b   1.000
_cell.length_c   1.000
_cell.angle_alpha   90.00
_cell.angle_beta   90.00
_cell.angle_gamma   90.00
#
_symmetry.space_group_name_H-M   'P 1'
#
loop_
_entity.id
_entity.type
_entity.pdbx_description
1 polymer ?
#
loop_
_entity_poly.entity_id
_entity_poly.type
_entity_poly.pdbx_seq_one_letter_code
_entity_poly.pdbx_strand_id
1 'polypeptide(L)'
;MRQGKTGKRLFLPITPILSEVLEATPRQGETVLVTAYGEPFSPKSLTGRMADWTASAKLPKGFTLHGLRKTLGKILAEGGASTRQIMDTLGHDDIAHAELYTREAEQARLATDGMSRVVRLKRNG
;
A
#
# COMPACT_ATOMS: atom_id res chain seq x y z
N MET A 1 -3.78 5.90 11.26
CA MET A 1 -4.67 6.74 10.41
C MET A 1 -6.07 6.14 10.32
N ARG A 2 -7.10 6.90 9.88
CA ARG A 2 -8.49 6.44 9.73
C ARG A 2 -8.96 6.60 8.29
N GLN A 3 -9.55 5.57 7.70
CA GLN A 3 -10.10 5.64 6.34
C GLN A 3 -11.37 6.51 6.28
N GLY A 4 -11.49 7.33 5.24
CA GLY A 4 -12.69 8.17 5.04
C GLY A 4 -13.94 7.39 4.64
N LYS A 5 -13.80 6.37 3.80
CA LYS A 5 -14.95 5.61 3.26
C LYS A 5 -15.53 4.60 4.27
N THR A 6 -14.66 3.85 4.96
CA THR A 6 -15.08 2.73 5.84
C THR A 6 -14.94 3.05 7.32
N GLY A 7 -14.28 4.16 7.69
CA GLY A 7 -13.98 4.48 9.09
C GLY A 7 -12.94 3.56 9.75
N LYS A 8 -12.44 2.54 9.04
CA LYS A 8 -11.45 1.58 9.55
C LYS A 8 -10.17 2.30 9.97
N ARG A 9 -9.69 1.96 11.16
CA ARG A 9 -8.35 2.38 11.61
C ARG A 9 -7.30 1.49 10.97
N LEU A 10 -6.30 2.13 10.37
CA LEU A 10 -5.13 1.50 9.79
C LEU A 10 -3.89 1.95 10.54
N PHE A 11 -3.05 1.00 10.89
CA PHE A 11 -1.70 1.24 11.35
C PHE A 11 -0.75 0.90 10.20
N LEU A 12 -0.02 1.90 9.71
CA LEU A 12 1.05 1.71 8.73
C LEU A 12 2.34 2.25 9.33
N PRO A 13 3.41 1.45 9.40
CA PRO A 13 4.71 1.97 9.81
C PRO A 13 5.23 2.99 8.79
N ILE A 14 5.86 4.05 9.28
CA ILE A 14 6.57 4.99 8.41
C ILE A 14 7.85 4.31 7.95
N THR A 15 7.99 4.11 6.64
CA THR A 15 9.22 3.58 6.04
C THR A 15 10.29 4.66 6.01
N PRO A 16 11.59 4.31 5.92
CA PRO A 16 12.67 5.29 5.82
C PRO A 16 12.45 6.31 4.70
N ILE A 17 12.09 5.83 3.50
CA ILE A 17 11.79 6.68 2.33
C ILE A 17 10.64 7.66 2.62
N LEU A 18 9.59 7.21 3.32
CA LEU A 18 8.49 8.10 3.68
C LEU A 18 8.92 9.13 4.74
N SER A 19 9.75 8.74 5.72
CA SER A 19 10.27 9.67 6.73
C SER A 19 11.08 10.79 6.08
N GLU A 20 12.01 10.43 5.20
CA GLU A 20 12.86 11.39 4.47
C GLU A 20 12.02 12.39 3.68
N VAL A 21 11.00 11.91 2.95
CA VAL A 21 10.09 12.78 2.19
C VAL A 21 9.27 13.67 3.11
N LEU A 22 8.75 13.15 4.23
CA LEU A 22 7.97 13.93 5.18
C LEU A 22 8.79 15.01 5.90
N GLU A 23 10.05 14.73 6.22
CA GLU A 23 10.98 15.67 6.84
C GLU A 23 11.37 16.80 5.87
N ALA A 24 11.55 16.48 4.59
CA ALA A 24 11.83 17.46 3.56
C ALA A 24 10.60 18.28 3.12
N THR A 25 9.38 17.85 3.48
CA THR A 25 8.14 18.51 3.07
C THR A 25 7.72 19.58 4.08
N PRO A 26 7.63 20.87 3.68
CA PRO A 26 7.15 21.92 4.57
C PRO A 26 5.72 21.64 5.06
N ARG A 27 5.51 21.71 6.38
CA ARG A 27 4.17 21.58 6.97
C ARG A 27 3.48 22.93 7.03
N GLN A 28 2.44 23.09 6.22
CA GLN A 28 1.70 24.36 6.08
C GLN A 28 0.30 24.33 6.72
N GLY A 29 -0.13 23.17 7.28
CA GLY A 29 -1.44 23.02 7.90
C GLY A 29 -1.67 21.62 8.46
N GLU A 30 -2.94 21.26 8.67
CA GLU A 30 -3.34 19.96 9.23
C GLU A 30 -3.11 18.78 8.26
N THR A 31 -3.13 19.05 6.96
CA THR A 31 -2.96 18.03 5.92
C THR A 31 -1.53 18.01 5.38
N VAL A 32 -1.02 16.80 5.12
CA VAL A 32 0.31 16.60 4.53
C VAL A 32 0.39 17.09 3.09
N LEU A 33 -0.68 16.89 2.30
CA LEU A 33 -0.74 17.28 0.89
C LEU A 33 -1.62 18.51 0.73
N VAL A 34 -1.03 19.61 0.30
CA VAL A 34 -1.70 20.89 0.03
C VAL A 34 -1.50 21.33 -1.41
N THR A 35 -2.48 22.05 -1.95
CA THR A 35 -2.41 22.68 -3.28
C THR A 35 -1.35 23.81 -3.28
N ALA A 36 -1.08 24.38 -4.46
CA ALA A 36 -0.21 25.55 -4.59
C ALA A 36 -0.69 26.78 -3.80
N TYR A 37 -1.97 26.79 -3.37
CA TYR A 37 -2.56 27.86 -2.57
C TYR A 37 -2.55 27.56 -1.07
N GLY A 38 -1.94 26.45 -0.62
CA GLY A 38 -1.92 26.02 0.79
C GLY A 38 -3.16 25.25 1.25
N GLU A 39 -4.17 25.11 0.40
CA GLU A 39 -5.43 24.42 0.73
C GLU A 39 -5.33 22.88 0.62
N PRO A 40 -6.05 22.09 1.44
CA PRO A 40 -6.13 20.65 1.29
C PRO A 40 -6.62 20.20 -0.08
N PHE A 41 -6.01 19.15 -0.65
CA PHE A 41 -6.52 18.55 -1.88
C PHE A 41 -7.88 17.87 -1.70
N SER A 42 -8.81 18.11 -2.62
CA SER A 42 -9.95 17.20 -2.83
C SER A 42 -9.52 15.93 -3.59
N PRO A 43 -10.22 14.78 -3.44
CA PRO A 43 -9.88 13.56 -4.17
C PRO A 43 -9.81 13.74 -5.69
N LYS A 44 -10.72 14.53 -6.26
CA LYS A 44 -10.74 14.84 -7.71
C LYS A 44 -9.52 15.66 -8.11
N SER A 45 -9.21 16.72 -7.35
CA SER A 45 -8.06 17.59 -7.65
C SER A 45 -6.72 16.86 -7.52
N LEU A 46 -6.57 15.96 -6.54
CA LEU A 46 -5.36 15.16 -6.38
C LEU A 46 -5.17 14.17 -7.54
N THR A 47 -6.26 13.60 -8.04
CA THR A 47 -6.22 12.73 -9.23
C THR A 47 -5.80 13.50 -10.47
N GLY A 48 -6.33 14.72 -10.68
CA GLY A 48 -5.89 15.61 -11.75
C GLY A 48 -4.41 15.97 -11.61
N ARG A 49 -3.97 16.31 -10.39
CA ARG A 49 -2.57 16.64 -10.12
C ARG A 49 -1.61 15.49 -10.41
N MET A 50 -2.02 14.25 -10.16
CA MET A 50 -1.23 13.07 -10.56
C MET A 50 -1.04 12.97 -12.07
N ALA A 51 -2.06 13.33 -12.87
CA ALA A 51 -1.93 13.38 -14.32
C ALA A 51 -0.93 14.45 -14.75
N ASP A 52 -0.96 15.63 -14.11
CA ASP A 52 0.01 16.69 -14.38
C ASP A 52 1.45 16.26 -14.04
N TRP A 53 1.66 15.61 -12.89
CA TRP A 53 2.97 15.11 -12.48
C TRP A 53 3.51 14.05 -13.44
N THR A 54 2.67 13.11 -13.87
CA THR A 54 3.09 12.06 -14.81
C THR A 54 3.38 12.62 -16.21
N ALA A 55 2.61 13.59 -16.68
CA ALA A 55 2.89 14.32 -17.91
C ALA A 55 4.22 15.10 -17.82
N SER A 56 4.45 15.80 -16.71
CA SER A 56 5.69 16.56 -16.46
C SER A 56 6.92 15.64 -16.41
N ALA A 57 6.76 14.43 -15.89
CA ALA A 57 7.79 13.39 -15.88
C ALA A 57 7.96 12.68 -17.23
N LYS A 58 7.23 13.08 -18.28
CA LYS A 58 7.24 12.48 -19.63
C LYS A 58 6.92 10.98 -19.61
N LEU A 59 6.08 10.55 -18.67
CA LEU A 59 5.63 9.17 -18.58
C LEU A 59 4.52 8.88 -19.60
N PRO A 60 4.38 7.62 -20.06
CA PRO A 60 3.24 7.22 -20.87
C PRO A 60 1.92 7.41 -20.11
N LYS A 61 0.79 7.35 -20.82
CA LYS A 61 -0.52 7.35 -20.16
C LYS A 61 -0.72 6.07 -19.33
N GLY A 62 -1.53 6.16 -18.28
CA GLY A 62 -1.96 5.02 -17.47
C GLY A 62 -1.39 4.96 -16.04
N PHE A 63 -0.44 5.84 -15.70
CA PHE A 63 0.08 5.95 -14.34
C PHE A 63 -0.86 6.81 -13.48
N THR A 64 -1.47 6.19 -12.47
CA THR A 64 -2.48 6.81 -11.60
C THR A 64 -2.23 6.48 -10.13
N LEU A 65 -2.82 7.24 -9.21
CA LEU A 65 -2.76 6.93 -7.77
C LEU A 65 -3.34 5.56 -7.44
N HIS A 66 -4.44 5.19 -8.09
CA HIS A 66 -5.02 3.86 -7.95
C HIS A 66 -4.07 2.78 -8.51
N GLY A 67 -3.40 3.06 -9.62
CA GLY A 67 -2.34 2.21 -10.18
C GLY A 67 -1.21 1.97 -9.19
N LEU A 68 -0.70 3.02 -8.54
CA LEU A 68 0.34 2.89 -7.49
C LEU A 68 -0.09 1.97 -6.35
N ARG A 69 -1.35 2.06 -5.91
CA ARG A 69 -1.89 1.15 -4.88
C ARG A 69 -1.90 -0.30 -5.34
N LYS A 70 -2.30 -0.56 -6.60
CA LYS A 70 -2.25 -1.91 -7.19
C LYS A 70 -0.81 -2.42 -7.28
N THR A 71 0.12 -1.57 -7.70
CA THR A 71 1.56 -1.89 -7.78
C THR A 71 2.11 -2.26 -6.41
N LEU A 72 1.75 -1.52 -5.35
CA LEU A 72 2.16 -1.88 -3.97
C LEU A 72 1.66 -3.28 -3.58
N GLY A 73 0.40 -3.63 -3.89
CA GLY A 73 -0.13 -4.97 -3.66
C GLY A 73 0.68 -6.07 -4.37
N LYS A 74 1.06 -5.81 -5.62
CA LYS A 74 1.92 -6.71 -6.40
C LYS A 74 3.32 -6.85 -5.80
N ILE A 75 3.98 -5.74 -5.45
CA ILE A 75 5.31 -5.76 -4.81
C ILE A 75 5.28 -6.55 -3.50
N LEU A 76 4.23 -6.37 -2.68
CA LEU A 76 4.07 -7.12 -1.44
C LEU A 76 3.93 -8.62 -1.70
N ALA A 77 3.10 -9.00 -2.67
CA ALA A 77 2.91 -10.41 -3.04
C ALA A 77 4.20 -11.04 -3.60
N GLU A 78 4.91 -10.33 -4.48
CA GLU A 78 6.22 -10.76 -5.01
C GLU A 78 7.26 -10.90 -3.90
N GLY A 79 7.20 -10.04 -2.87
CA GLY A 79 8.00 -10.14 -1.65
C GLY A 79 7.56 -11.23 -0.67
N GLY A 80 6.55 -12.03 -1.01
CA GLY A 80 6.05 -13.13 -0.17
C GLY A 80 5.20 -12.67 1.01
N ALA A 81 4.64 -11.47 0.99
CA ALA A 81 3.63 -11.05 1.96
C ALA A 81 2.38 -11.91 1.79
N SER A 82 1.77 -12.32 2.90
CA SER A 82 0.52 -13.08 2.84
C SER A 82 -0.65 -12.21 2.38
N THR A 83 -1.72 -12.84 1.88
CA THR A 83 -2.98 -12.16 1.55
C THR A 83 -3.45 -11.24 2.69
N ARG A 84 -3.33 -11.68 3.96
CA ARG A 84 -3.72 -10.88 5.14
C ARG A 84 -2.84 -9.64 5.33
N GLN A 85 -1.52 -9.79 5.17
CA GLN A 85 -0.57 -8.67 5.25
C GLN A 85 -0.84 -7.63 4.16
N ILE A 86 -1.18 -8.07 2.95
CA ILE A 86 -1.57 -7.19 1.84
C ILE A 86 -2.89 -6.49 2.17
N MET A 87 -3.90 -7.20 2.68
CA MET A 87 -5.18 -6.59 3.07
C MET A 87 -5.01 -5.52 4.15
N ASP A 88 -4.21 -5.79 5.19
CA ASP A 88 -3.99 -4.83 6.27
C ASP A 88 -3.18 -3.62 5.80
N THR A 89 -2.21 -3.83 4.90
CA THR A 89 -1.41 -2.75 4.31
C THR A 89 -2.24 -1.88 3.36
N LEU A 90 -3.02 -2.50 2.49
CA LEU A 90 -3.88 -1.82 1.54
C LEU A 90 -5.26 -1.48 2.13
N GLY A 91 -5.51 -1.71 3.41
CA GLY A 91 -6.81 -1.50 4.04
C GLY A 91 -8.00 -2.08 3.26
N HIS A 92 -7.81 -3.19 2.55
CA HIS A 92 -8.88 -3.90 1.84
C HIS A 92 -9.70 -4.71 2.86
N ASP A 93 -11.01 -4.73 2.67
CA ASP A 93 -11.92 -5.58 3.44
C ASP A 93 -12.35 -6.82 2.62
N ASP A 94 -12.26 -6.74 1.29
CA ASP A 94 -12.53 -7.86 0.40
C ASP A 94 -11.26 -8.67 0.11
N ILE A 95 -11.29 -9.93 0.51
CA ILE A 95 -10.20 -10.89 0.31
C ILE A 95 -10.03 -11.26 -1.16
N ALA A 96 -11.10 -11.29 -1.96
CA ALA A 96 -11.03 -11.68 -3.37
C ALA A 96 -10.13 -10.73 -4.16
N HIS A 97 -10.17 -9.44 -3.84
CA HIS A 97 -9.28 -8.45 -4.43
C HIS A 97 -7.82 -8.62 -4.01
N ALA A 98 -7.55 -9.15 -2.82
CA ALA A 98 -6.19 -9.41 -2.35
C ALA A 98 -5.64 -10.72 -2.95
N GLU A 99 -6.47 -11.74 -3.10
CA GLU A 99 -6.12 -13.02 -3.72
C GLU A 99 -5.71 -12.91 -5.19
N LEU A 100 -6.23 -11.90 -5.92
CA LEU A 100 -5.77 -11.57 -7.26
C LEU A 100 -4.25 -11.34 -7.33
N TYR A 101 -3.60 -10.95 -6.23
CA TYR A 101 -2.16 -10.72 -6.16
C TYR A 101 -1.35 -11.95 -5.73
N THR A 102 -1.96 -12.91 -5.02
CA THR A 102 -1.20 -13.94 -4.27
C THR A 102 -1.47 -15.39 -4.72
N ARG A 103 -2.53 -15.64 -5.51
CA ARG A 103 -3.14 -16.98 -5.65
C ARG A 103 -2.21 -18.14 -6.04
N GLU A 104 -1.28 -17.94 -6.95
CA GLU A 104 -0.45 -19.04 -7.47
C GLU A 104 0.88 -19.21 -6.73
N ALA A 105 1.51 -18.12 -6.29
CA ALA A 105 2.81 -18.17 -5.62
C ALA A 105 2.71 -18.62 -4.15
N GLU A 106 1.54 -18.48 -3.53
CA GLU A 106 1.43 -18.55 -2.08
C GLU A 106 1.11 -19.96 -1.55
N GLN A 107 0.43 -20.82 -2.32
CA GLN A 107 -0.02 -22.13 -1.83
C GLN A 107 1.14 -23.05 -1.43
N ALA A 108 2.10 -23.29 -2.32
CA ALA A 108 3.21 -24.21 -2.05
C ALA A 108 4.14 -23.67 -0.96
N ARG A 109 4.38 -22.35 -0.98
CA ARG A 109 5.22 -21.67 0.01
C ARG A 109 4.60 -21.71 1.41
N LEU A 110 3.31 -21.39 1.54
CA LEU A 110 2.60 -21.44 2.81
C LEU A 110 2.48 -22.85 3.36
N ALA A 111 2.23 -23.85 2.49
CA ALA A 111 2.19 -25.25 2.91
C ALA A 111 3.56 -25.68 3.49
N THR A 112 4.65 -25.31 2.82
CA THR A 112 6.02 -25.61 3.27
C THR A 112 6.36 -24.92 4.60
N ASP A 113 6.09 -23.61 4.71
CA ASP A 113 6.33 -22.85 5.96
C ASP A 113 5.48 -23.41 7.11
N GLY A 114 4.19 -23.68 6.86
CA GLY A 114 3.27 -24.28 7.83
C GLY A 114 3.78 -25.62 8.37
N MET A 115 4.22 -26.52 7.48
CA MET A 115 4.79 -27.81 7.90
C MET A 115 6.12 -27.65 8.64
N SER A 116 6.97 -26.70 8.25
CA SER A 116 8.22 -26.41 8.97
C SER A 116 7.97 -26.03 10.44
N ARG A 117 6.91 -25.26 10.69
CA ARG A 117 6.52 -24.84 12.05
C ARG A 117 6.03 -26.02 12.88
N VAL A 118 5.25 -26.93 12.29
CA VAL A 118 4.82 -28.17 12.94
C VAL A 118 6.03 -29.01 13.34
N VAL A 119 6.99 -29.21 12.43
CA VAL A 119 8.23 -29.97 12.70
C VAL A 119 9.03 -29.32 13.83
N ARG A 120 9.16 -27.99 13.82
CA ARG A 120 9.89 -27.25 14.87
C ARG A 120 9.23 -27.39 16.24
N LEU A 121 7.90 -27.32 16.31
CA LEU A 121 7.15 -27.49 17.56
C LEU A 121 7.28 -28.92 18.10
N LYS A 122 7.21 -29.94 17.23
CA LYS A 122 7.35 -31.35 17.63
C LYS A 122 8.77 -31.78 18.01
N ARG A 123 9.80 -31.02 17.61
CA ARG A 123 11.20 -31.26 18.00
C ARG A 123 11.58 -30.62 19.34
N ASN A 124 10.79 -29.65 19.81
CA ASN A 124 11.09 -28.84 20.99
C ASN A 124 10.18 -29.17 22.20
N GLY A 125 9.36 -30.23 22.11
CA GLY A 125 8.52 -30.73 23.21
C GLY A 125 8.68 -32.23 23.33
#